data_AF-A0A9Q0C6E7-F1
#
_entry.id   AF-A0A9Q0C6E7-F1
#
_cell.length_a   1.000
_cell.length_b   1.000
_cell.length_c   1.000
_cell.angle_alpha   90.00
_cell.angle_beta   90.00
_cell.angle_gamma   90.00
#
_symmetry.space_group_name_H-M   'P 1'
#
loop_
_entity.id
_entity.type
_entity.pdbx_description
1 polymer ?
#
loop_
_entity_poly.entity_id
_entity_poly.type
_entity_poly.pdbx_seq_one_letter_code
_entity_poly.pdbx_strand_id
1 'polypeptide(L)'
;MFHLCTTSLSLKRVKPLTTLTFSASLNTTKYMANPNPTTQYGTEVYSVWALPPESVRPRLKSLMSGLRAEYGGPEFEPHITVVGAIRLTPESALEMIRSAASRLRPYKAKVASVSRGTFFYQCVYLLIEPTKEVVEASAHCCGHFGYQSSTTYMPHLSLLYQDLTDEEKDKAVKKAEELDKEIGGLEFEISEFALYKTDTEDKSLKSWEKIEEGQANCCCTAVPGCWYT
;
A
#
# COMPACT_ATOMS: atom_id res chain seq x y z
N MET A 1 -59.75 28.55 26.38
CA MET A 1 -59.14 27.64 27.38
C MET A 1 -57.63 27.74 27.19
N PHE A 2 -56.93 28.73 27.73
CA PHE A 2 -56.46 28.87 29.13
C PHE A 2 -55.68 27.65 29.64
N HIS A 3 -54.35 27.65 29.53
CA HIS A 3 -53.47 27.89 30.68
C HIS A 3 -51.99 27.98 30.25
N LEU A 4 -51.46 29.20 30.29
CA LEU A 4 -50.03 29.46 30.47
C LEU A 4 -49.72 29.24 31.96
N CYS A 5 -48.77 28.40 32.29
CA CYS A 5 -48.23 28.28 33.64
C CYS A 5 -46.90 29.04 33.70
N THR A 6 -46.95 30.23 34.31
CA THR A 6 -45.79 31.01 34.72
C THR A 6 -45.52 30.74 36.19
N THR A 7 -44.30 30.35 36.53
CA THR A 7 -43.80 30.43 37.92
C THR A 7 -42.48 31.18 37.94
N SER A 8 -42.56 32.41 38.42
CA SER A 8 -41.46 33.25 38.90
C SER A 8 -41.06 32.80 40.30
N LEU A 9 -39.76 32.72 40.61
CA LEU A 9 -39.27 32.77 42.00
C LEU A 9 -37.80 33.20 42.07
N SER A 10 -37.65 34.50 42.35
CA SER A 10 -36.72 35.15 43.29
C SER A 10 -35.22 34.79 43.29
N LEU A 11 -34.43 35.73 42.75
CA LEU A 11 -33.02 35.95 43.10
C LEU A 11 -32.86 36.18 44.62
N LYS A 12 -31.91 35.47 45.24
CA LYS A 12 -31.33 35.85 46.54
C LYS A 12 -29.92 36.37 46.34
N ARG A 13 -29.74 37.62 46.78
CA ARG A 13 -28.53 38.42 46.78
C ARG A 13 -27.63 37.97 47.95
N VAL A 14 -26.38 37.60 47.68
CA VAL A 14 -25.35 37.42 48.73
C VAL A 14 -24.27 38.49 48.54
N LYS A 15 -23.86 39.09 49.65
CA LYS A 15 -22.98 40.27 49.77
C LYS A 15 -21.49 39.91 49.53
N PRO A 16 -20.63 40.89 49.18
CA PRO A 16 -19.24 40.66 48.79
C PRO A 16 -18.33 40.52 50.03
N LEU A 17 -17.25 39.74 49.90
CA LEU A 17 -16.19 39.69 50.90
C LEU A 17 -14.81 39.87 50.23
N THR A 18 -14.28 41.07 50.47
CA THR A 18 -12.88 41.46 50.74
C THR A 18 -11.73 40.84 49.94
N THR A 19 -11.05 41.73 49.23
CA THR A 19 -9.71 41.61 48.63
C THR A 19 -8.66 41.16 49.67
N LEU A 20 -7.91 40.10 49.35
CA LEU A 20 -6.60 39.84 49.95
C LEU A 20 -5.60 39.62 48.82
N THR A 21 -4.70 40.58 48.67
CA THR A 21 -3.47 40.45 47.88
C THR A 21 -2.50 39.55 48.61
N PHE A 22 -1.97 38.51 47.95
CA PHE A 22 -0.77 37.83 48.40
C PHE A 22 0.15 37.53 47.22
N SER A 23 1.43 37.79 47.43
CA SER A 23 2.49 37.86 46.44
C SER A 23 2.88 36.50 45.87
N ALA A 24 3.38 36.54 44.63
CA ALA A 24 3.99 35.41 43.95
C ALA A 24 5.25 34.92 44.69
N SER A 25 5.35 33.60 44.86
CA SER A 25 6.62 32.90 45.06
C SER A 25 6.58 31.60 44.26
N LEU A 26 7.34 31.56 43.16
CA LEU A 26 7.56 30.39 42.33
C LEU A 26 8.53 29.45 43.05
N ASN A 27 8.02 28.32 43.54
CA ASN A 27 8.86 27.16 43.82
C ASN A 27 8.47 26.04 42.84
N THR A 28 9.10 26.09 41.67
CA THR A 28 8.97 25.04 40.65
C THR A 28 9.86 23.86 41.06
N THR A 29 9.25 22.84 41.64
CA THR A 29 9.84 21.50 41.74
C THR A 29 10.07 20.94 40.34
N LYS A 30 11.34 20.64 40.06
CA LYS A 30 11.85 20.11 38.79
C LYS A 30 11.47 18.63 38.65
N TYR A 31 10.21 18.33 38.33
CA TYR A 31 9.83 17.07 37.69
C TYR A 31 9.85 17.31 36.18
N MET A 32 11.02 17.13 35.57
CA MET A 32 11.11 16.99 34.13
C MET A 32 10.55 15.62 33.77
N ALA A 33 9.31 15.59 33.31
CA ALA A 33 8.82 14.48 32.50
C ALA A 33 9.80 14.34 31.33
N ASN A 34 10.43 13.17 31.24
CA ASN A 34 11.31 12.81 30.14
C ASN A 34 10.47 12.95 28.85
N PRO A 35 10.83 13.82 27.89
CA PRO A 35 10.18 13.77 26.60
C PRO A 35 10.50 12.39 26.02
N ASN A 36 9.47 11.61 25.76
CA ASN A 36 9.58 10.43 24.91
C ASN A 36 10.41 10.83 23.69
N PRO A 37 11.49 10.13 23.33
CA PRO A 37 12.14 10.39 22.07
C PRO A 37 11.14 9.95 21.02
N THR A 38 10.31 10.87 20.53
CA THR A 38 9.79 10.78 19.17
C THR A 38 11.03 10.75 18.30
N THR A 39 11.50 9.54 18.02
CA THR A 39 12.53 9.28 17.04
C THR A 39 12.11 10.02 15.76
N GLN A 40 12.95 10.95 15.33
CA GLN A 40 12.86 11.56 14.00
C GLN A 40 13.18 10.49 12.94
N TYR A 41 12.30 9.51 12.78
CA TYR A 41 12.34 8.69 11.57
C TYR A 41 11.67 9.51 10.49
N GLY A 42 12.48 10.05 9.58
CA GLY A 42 11.98 10.68 8.37
C GLY A 42 11.06 9.72 7.62
N THR A 43 10.08 10.27 6.90
CA THR A 43 9.20 9.44 6.08
C THR A 43 9.91 8.99 4.81
N GLU A 44 9.68 7.74 4.40
CA GLU A 44 10.18 7.16 3.15
C GLU A 44 9.02 6.84 2.21
N VAL A 45 9.32 6.53 0.95
CA VAL A 45 8.32 6.14 -0.05
C VAL A 45 8.25 4.62 -0.12
N TYR A 46 7.06 4.08 0.08
CA TYR A 46 6.79 2.65 0.03
C TYR A 46 5.77 2.30 -1.05
N SER A 47 5.76 1.04 -1.46
CA SER A 47 4.67 0.43 -2.22
C SER A 47 4.39 -0.97 -1.71
N VAL A 48 3.21 -1.49 -2.02
CA VAL A 48 2.80 -2.86 -1.65
C VAL A 48 2.58 -3.66 -2.91
N TRP A 49 3.21 -4.82 -2.97
CA TRP A 49 3.25 -5.69 -4.13
C TRP A 49 2.63 -7.03 -3.80
N ALA A 50 1.71 -7.50 -4.65
CA ALA A 50 1.27 -8.88 -4.70
C ALA A 50 2.29 -9.70 -5.50
N LEU A 51 2.77 -10.80 -4.94
CA LEU A 51 3.83 -11.61 -5.53
C LEU A 51 3.24 -12.88 -6.16
N PRO A 52 3.57 -13.20 -7.42
CA PRO A 52 3.28 -14.51 -8.01
C PRO A 52 3.87 -15.63 -7.14
N PRO A 53 3.30 -16.84 -7.15
CA PRO A 53 3.81 -17.95 -6.35
C PRO A 53 5.17 -18.44 -6.89
N GLU A 54 5.97 -19.08 -6.03
CA GLU A 54 7.30 -19.59 -6.39
C GLU A 54 7.30 -20.54 -7.61
N SER A 55 6.20 -21.27 -7.85
CA SER A 55 6.06 -22.13 -9.03
C SER A 55 5.97 -21.35 -10.36
N VAL A 56 5.60 -20.06 -10.32
CA VAL A 56 5.38 -19.20 -11.49
C VAL A 56 6.50 -18.18 -11.67
N ARG A 57 7.16 -17.74 -10.58
CA ARG A 57 8.26 -16.76 -10.63
C ARG A 57 9.35 -17.10 -11.65
N PRO A 58 9.87 -18.35 -11.75
CA PRO A 58 10.93 -18.67 -12.72
C PRO A 58 10.52 -18.43 -14.18
N ARG A 59 9.28 -18.78 -14.54
CA ARG A 59 8.73 -18.56 -15.89
C ARG A 59 8.67 -17.06 -16.20
N LEU A 60 8.14 -16.26 -15.28
CA LEU A 60 8.08 -14.81 -15.42
C LEU A 60 9.48 -14.19 -15.50
N LYS A 61 10.41 -14.59 -14.63
CA LYS A 61 11.80 -14.10 -14.65
C LYS A 61 12.50 -14.44 -15.97
N SER A 62 12.26 -15.62 -16.53
CA SER A 62 12.80 -16.01 -17.84
C SER A 62 12.27 -15.10 -18.95
N LEU A 63 10.96 -14.83 -18.98
CA LEU A 63 10.34 -13.91 -19.94
C LEU A 63 10.92 -12.48 -19.79
N MET A 64 10.98 -11.96 -18.56
CA MET A 64 11.53 -10.64 -18.27
C MET A 64 13.01 -10.54 -18.68
N SER A 65 13.82 -11.55 -18.37
CA SER A 65 15.23 -11.59 -18.77
C SER A 65 15.40 -11.67 -20.28
N GLY A 66 14.53 -12.40 -20.98
CA GLY A 66 14.55 -12.49 -22.44
C GLY A 66 14.28 -11.14 -23.12
N LEU A 67 13.35 -10.35 -22.58
CA LEU A 67 13.11 -8.98 -23.04
C LEU A 67 14.29 -8.06 -22.71
N ARG A 68 14.80 -8.10 -21.48
CA ARG A 68 15.94 -7.26 -21.08
C ARG A 68 17.21 -7.54 -21.89
N ALA A 69 17.42 -8.77 -22.33
CA ALA A 69 18.57 -9.13 -23.18
C ALA A 69 18.57 -8.39 -24.53
N GLU A 70 17.39 -8.03 -25.05
CA GLU A 70 17.23 -7.36 -26.34
C GLU A 70 17.06 -5.84 -26.18
N TYR A 71 16.29 -5.40 -25.18
CA TYR A 71 15.88 -3.99 -25.01
C TYR A 71 16.55 -3.28 -23.82
N GLY A 72 17.40 -3.98 -23.06
CA GLY A 72 18.03 -3.45 -21.84
C GLY A 72 17.04 -3.27 -20.68
N GLY A 73 17.33 -2.32 -19.80
CA GLY A 73 16.49 -1.99 -18.63
C GLY A 73 16.94 -2.67 -17.34
N PRO A 74 16.53 -2.14 -16.17
CA PRO A 74 16.89 -2.70 -14.87
C PRO A 74 16.19 -4.04 -14.61
N GLU A 75 16.83 -4.87 -13.79
CA GLU A 75 16.22 -6.09 -13.25
C GLU A 75 15.36 -5.77 -12.02
N PHE A 76 14.23 -6.46 -11.90
CA PHE A 76 13.33 -6.38 -10.75
C PHE A 76 12.54 -7.68 -10.59
N GLU A 77 11.95 -7.87 -9.40
CA GLU A 77 11.13 -9.04 -9.09
C GLU A 77 9.75 -8.94 -9.76
N PRO A 78 9.18 -10.04 -10.28
CA PRO A 78 7.83 -10.01 -10.85
C PRO A 78 6.79 -9.71 -9.76
N HIS A 79 5.96 -8.69 -9.97
CA HIS A 79 4.95 -8.25 -9.00
C HIS A 79 3.74 -7.59 -9.67
N ILE A 80 2.61 -7.59 -8.96
CA ILE A 80 1.45 -6.73 -9.25
C ILE A 80 1.36 -5.69 -8.14
N THR A 81 1.47 -4.41 -8.48
CA THR A 81 1.34 -3.33 -7.49
C THR A 81 -0.10 -3.23 -7.01
N VAL A 82 -0.33 -3.38 -5.70
CA VAL A 82 -1.66 -3.23 -5.07
C VAL A 82 -1.82 -1.90 -4.34
N VAL A 83 -0.73 -1.29 -3.89
CA VAL A 83 -0.65 0.08 -3.37
C VAL A 83 0.54 0.77 -4.03
N GLY A 84 0.29 1.91 -4.68
CA GLY A 84 1.33 2.70 -5.33
C GLY A 84 2.22 3.44 -4.32
N ALA A 85 3.16 4.23 -4.84
CA ALA A 85 4.10 5.01 -4.05
C ALA A 85 3.38 5.89 -3.00
N ILE A 86 3.63 5.62 -1.71
CA ILE A 86 3.06 6.34 -0.57
C ILE A 86 4.13 6.69 0.46
N ARG A 87 4.05 7.90 1.01
CA ARG A 87 5.01 8.41 1.99
C ARG A 87 4.55 8.08 3.41
N LEU A 88 5.35 7.29 4.14
CA LEU A 88 5.03 6.82 5.50
C LEU A 88 6.28 6.81 6.39
N THR A 89 6.11 6.76 7.71
CA THR A 89 7.21 6.34 8.58
C THR A 89 7.41 4.83 8.46
N PRO A 90 8.65 4.30 8.68
CA PRO A 90 8.91 2.87 8.62
C PRO A 90 7.99 2.04 9.54
N GLU A 91 7.73 2.52 10.76
CA GLU A 91 6.88 1.85 11.74
C GLU A 91 5.44 1.74 11.23
N SER A 92 4.90 2.83 10.68
CA SER A 92 3.53 2.86 10.15
C SER A 92 3.40 1.91 8.95
N ALA A 93 4.38 1.91 8.05
CA ALA A 93 4.37 1.04 6.87
C ALA A 93 4.36 -0.45 7.26
N LEU A 94 5.17 -0.84 8.26
CA LEU A 94 5.21 -2.19 8.82
C LEU A 94 3.90 -2.60 9.50
N GLU A 95 3.33 -1.72 10.32
CA GLU A 95 2.05 -1.98 10.97
C GLU A 95 0.94 -2.17 9.93
N MET A 96 0.87 -1.28 8.93
CA MET A 96 -0.14 -1.31 7.88
C MET A 96 -0.06 -2.56 7.00
N ILE A 97 1.14 -3.00 6.58
CA ILE A 97 1.26 -4.23 5.77
C ILE A 97 0.83 -5.47 6.55
N ARG A 98 1.24 -5.62 7.81
CA ARG A 98 0.85 -6.76 8.66
C ARG A 98 -0.66 -6.79 8.88
N SER A 99 -1.23 -5.62 9.16
CA SER A 99 -2.65 -5.42 9.37
C SER A 99 -3.46 -5.74 8.10
N ALA A 100 -3.02 -5.27 6.94
CA ALA A 100 -3.66 -5.53 5.65
C ALA A 100 -3.59 -7.02 5.26
N ALA A 101 -2.38 -7.61 5.28
CA ALA A 101 -2.13 -8.99 4.86
C ALA A 101 -2.91 -10.02 5.70
N SER A 102 -3.00 -9.81 7.03
CA SER A 102 -3.77 -10.68 7.94
C SER A 102 -5.27 -10.75 7.63
N ARG A 103 -5.80 -9.82 6.83
CA ARG A 103 -7.22 -9.76 6.45
C ARG A 103 -7.46 -10.04 4.97
N LEU A 104 -6.40 -10.30 4.20
CA LEU A 104 -6.51 -10.73 2.81
C LEU A 104 -6.70 -12.24 2.73
N ARG A 105 -7.50 -12.67 1.76
CA ARG A 105 -7.58 -14.06 1.34
C ARG A 105 -6.75 -14.23 0.08
N PRO A 106 -6.17 -15.42 -0.14
CA PRO A 106 -5.60 -15.75 -1.43
C PRO A 106 -6.63 -15.55 -2.55
N TYR A 107 -6.18 -15.06 -3.71
CA TYR A 107 -7.04 -14.84 -4.87
C TYR A 107 -6.32 -15.21 -6.16
N LYS A 108 -7.10 -15.46 -7.22
CA LYS A 108 -6.54 -15.78 -8.53
C LYS A 108 -6.29 -14.52 -9.34
N ALA A 109 -5.12 -14.44 -9.96
CA ALA A 109 -4.79 -13.49 -10.99
C ALA A 109 -4.68 -14.24 -12.32
N LYS A 110 -5.25 -13.66 -13.38
CA LYS A 110 -5.18 -14.22 -14.73
C LYS A 110 -4.67 -13.18 -15.71
N VAL A 111 -3.71 -13.58 -16.53
CA VAL A 111 -3.15 -12.73 -17.59
C VAL A 111 -4.17 -12.62 -18.72
N ALA A 112 -4.64 -11.41 -18.98
CA ALA A 112 -5.53 -11.12 -20.11
C ALA A 112 -4.73 -11.05 -21.42
N SER A 113 -3.63 -10.32 -21.42
CA SER A 113 -2.77 -10.12 -22.60
C SER A 113 -1.41 -9.53 -22.22
N VAL A 114 -0.47 -9.56 -23.17
CA VAL A 114 0.70 -8.67 -23.15
C VAL A 114 0.26 -7.31 -23.67
N SER A 115 0.70 -6.23 -23.02
CA SER A 115 0.39 -4.87 -23.44
C SER A 115 1.56 -3.92 -23.15
N ARG A 116 1.38 -2.65 -23.53
CA ARG A 116 2.35 -1.57 -23.36
C ARG A 116 1.68 -0.29 -22.90
N GLY A 117 2.48 0.59 -22.33
CA GLY A 117 2.06 1.92 -21.89
C GLY A 117 2.95 3.00 -22.47
N THR A 118 2.87 4.19 -21.88
CA THR A 118 3.46 5.40 -22.43
C THR A 118 4.74 5.84 -21.73
N PHE A 119 5.06 5.30 -20.55
CA PHE A 119 6.20 5.74 -19.74
C PHE A 119 7.02 4.58 -19.17
N PHE A 120 8.18 4.91 -18.60
CA PHE A 120 9.20 3.98 -18.10
C PHE A 120 8.66 2.78 -17.31
N TYR A 121 7.86 3.01 -16.26
CA TYR A 121 7.33 1.93 -15.39
C TYR A 121 6.12 1.18 -15.99
N GLN A 122 5.68 1.55 -17.19
CA GLN A 122 4.66 0.84 -17.95
C GLN A 122 5.12 0.67 -19.39
N CYS A 123 6.36 0.21 -19.59
CA CYS A 123 6.89 -0.01 -20.94
C CYS A 123 6.25 -1.24 -21.59
N VAL A 124 6.50 -2.44 -21.07
CA VAL A 124 5.81 -3.69 -21.46
C VAL A 124 5.37 -4.42 -20.20
N TYR A 125 4.14 -4.91 -20.17
CA TYR A 125 3.55 -5.55 -19.01
C TYR A 125 2.50 -6.60 -19.41
N LEU A 126 2.22 -7.52 -18.50
CA LEU A 126 1.05 -8.39 -18.55
C LEU A 126 -0.13 -7.65 -17.95
N LEU A 127 -1.18 -7.44 -18.73
CA LEU A 127 -2.45 -6.93 -18.20
C LEU A 127 -3.14 -8.07 -17.46
N ILE A 128 -3.54 -7.82 -16.22
CA ILE A 128 -4.26 -8.80 -15.39
C ILE A 128 -5.75 -8.53 -15.51
N GLU A 129 -6.56 -9.58 -15.61
CA GLU A 129 -8.02 -9.46 -15.58
C GLU A 129 -8.46 -8.77 -14.27
N PRO A 130 -9.21 -7.66 -14.32
CA PRO A 130 -9.67 -6.95 -13.13
C PRO A 130 -10.89 -7.65 -12.53
N THR A 131 -10.73 -8.90 -12.11
CA THR A 131 -11.79 -9.62 -11.39
C THR A 131 -12.11 -8.91 -10.09
N LYS A 132 -13.28 -9.23 -9.53
CA LYS A 132 -13.73 -8.65 -8.26
C LYS A 132 -12.67 -8.83 -7.16
N GLU A 133 -12.08 -10.02 -7.03
CA GLU A 133 -11.09 -10.30 -6.00
C GLU A 133 -9.80 -9.49 -6.18
N VAL A 134 -9.32 -9.33 -7.43
CA VAL A 134 -8.12 -8.53 -7.74
C VAL A 134 -8.33 -7.07 -7.37
N VAL A 135 -9.48 -6.50 -7.74
CA VAL A 135 -9.80 -5.09 -7.45
C VAL A 135 -10.05 -4.87 -5.96
N GLU A 136 -10.77 -5.78 -5.30
CA GLU A 136 -11.03 -5.71 -3.86
C GLU A 136 -9.76 -5.85 -3.03
N ALA A 137 -8.80 -6.69 -3.43
CA ALA A 137 -7.51 -6.81 -2.76
C ALA A 137 -6.73 -5.47 -2.78
N SER A 138 -6.66 -4.79 -3.92
CA SER A 138 -6.05 -3.46 -4.00
C SER A 138 -6.83 -2.44 -3.18
N ALA A 139 -8.15 -2.40 -3.29
CA ALA A 139 -8.98 -1.46 -2.51
C ALA A 139 -8.81 -1.65 -0.99
N HIS A 140 -8.77 -2.90 -0.52
CA HIS A 140 -8.51 -3.25 0.87
C HIS A 140 -7.16 -2.73 1.34
N CYS A 141 -6.09 -3.01 0.59
CA CYS A 141 -4.76 -2.50 0.91
C CYS A 141 -4.72 -0.97 0.89
N CYS A 142 -5.30 -0.33 -0.14
CA CYS A 142 -5.36 1.13 -0.22
C CYS A 142 -6.07 1.75 0.99
N GLY A 143 -7.16 1.14 1.46
CA GLY A 143 -7.86 1.57 2.67
C GLY A 143 -7.00 1.50 3.94
N HIS A 144 -6.17 0.46 4.09
CA HIS A 144 -5.26 0.32 5.22
C HIS A 144 -4.12 1.35 5.18
N PHE A 145 -3.60 1.63 3.99
CA PHE A 145 -2.50 2.55 3.78
C PHE A 145 -2.96 4.02 3.69
N GLY A 146 -4.26 4.29 3.64
CA GLY A 146 -4.79 5.62 3.35
C GLY A 146 -4.41 6.11 1.94
N TYR A 147 -4.11 5.19 1.03
CA TYR A 147 -3.69 5.50 -0.33
C TYR A 147 -4.89 5.88 -1.19
N GLN A 148 -4.76 6.97 -1.93
CA GLN A 148 -5.76 7.44 -2.89
C GLN A 148 -5.13 7.51 -4.28
N SER A 149 -5.59 6.64 -5.18
CA SER A 149 -5.21 6.70 -6.59
C SER A 149 -5.98 7.84 -7.28
N SER A 150 -5.30 8.57 -8.16
CA SER A 150 -5.93 9.56 -9.05
C SER A 150 -6.59 8.92 -10.28
N THR A 151 -6.33 7.63 -10.52
CA THR A 151 -6.84 6.88 -11.68
C THR A 151 -7.50 5.57 -11.25
N THR A 152 -8.31 5.01 -12.15
CA THR A 152 -8.89 3.68 -11.95
C THR A 152 -7.77 2.64 -11.87
N TYR A 153 -7.90 1.71 -10.92
CA TYR A 153 -6.92 0.64 -10.75
C TYR A 153 -6.85 -0.25 -12.00
N MET A 154 -5.65 -0.34 -12.58
CA MET A 154 -5.33 -1.20 -13.71
C MET A 154 -4.31 -2.23 -13.23
N PRO A 155 -4.74 -3.44 -12.85
CA PRO A 155 -3.81 -4.45 -12.35
C PRO A 155 -2.93 -4.96 -13.50
N HIS A 156 -1.61 -4.91 -13.31
CA HIS A 156 -0.63 -5.33 -14.30
C HIS A 156 0.62 -5.88 -13.61
N LEU A 157 1.31 -6.78 -14.31
CA LEU A 157 2.64 -7.28 -13.94
C LEU A 157 3.66 -6.81 -14.97
N SER A 158 4.53 -5.91 -14.56
CA SER A 158 5.53 -5.33 -15.45
C SER A 158 6.56 -6.37 -15.91
N LEU A 159 6.86 -6.38 -17.21
CA LEU A 159 7.86 -7.27 -17.79
C LEU A 159 9.18 -6.54 -18.09
N LEU A 160 9.09 -5.26 -18.45
CA LEU A 160 10.21 -4.41 -18.82
C LEU A 160 9.97 -2.98 -18.36
N TYR A 161 11.01 -2.37 -17.78
CA TYR A 161 11.08 -0.92 -17.58
C TYR A 161 12.15 -0.33 -18.49
N GLN A 162 11.73 0.52 -19.42
CA GLN A 162 12.62 1.14 -20.39
C GLN A 162 11.92 2.32 -21.08
N ASP A 163 12.66 3.36 -21.42
CA ASP A 163 12.17 4.44 -22.29
C ASP A 163 12.41 4.05 -23.76
N LEU A 164 11.47 3.28 -24.32
CA LEU A 164 11.46 2.85 -25.73
C LEU A 164 10.58 3.75 -26.59
N THR A 165 10.84 3.81 -27.90
CA THR A 165 9.87 4.40 -28.86
C THR A 165 8.63 3.54 -28.98
N ASP A 166 7.53 4.07 -29.52
CA ASP A 166 6.30 3.28 -29.70
C ASP A 166 6.52 2.09 -30.65
N GLU A 167 7.33 2.25 -31.69
CA GLU A 167 7.70 1.16 -32.61
C GLU A 167 8.52 0.07 -31.92
N GLU A 168 9.42 0.45 -31.02
CA GLU A 168 10.20 -0.50 -30.22
C GLU A 168 9.33 -1.23 -29.20
N LYS A 169 8.38 -0.54 -28.55
CA LYS A 169 7.42 -1.19 -27.66
C LYS A 169 6.53 -2.18 -28.41
N ASP A 170 6.06 -1.85 -29.61
CA ASP A 170 5.27 -2.78 -30.43
C ASP A 170 6.06 -4.04 -30.79
N LYS A 171 7.37 -3.92 -31.03
CA LYS A 171 8.27 -5.07 -31.23
C LYS A 171 8.48 -5.85 -29.93
N ALA A 172 8.69 -5.18 -28.81
CA ALA A 172 8.90 -5.82 -27.51
C ALA A 172 7.65 -6.59 -27.04
N VAL A 173 6.44 -6.10 -27.32
CA VAL A 173 5.19 -6.85 -27.08
C VAL A 173 5.17 -8.15 -27.89
N LYS A 174 5.41 -8.08 -29.20
CA LYS A 174 5.48 -9.29 -30.05
C LYS A 174 6.56 -10.25 -29.58
N LYS A 175 7.72 -9.73 -29.18
CA LYS A 175 8.81 -10.53 -28.66
C LYS A 175 8.43 -11.28 -27.38
N ALA A 176 7.68 -10.64 -26.48
CA ALA A 176 7.19 -11.30 -25.27
C ALA A 176 6.25 -12.47 -25.61
N GLU A 177 5.34 -12.27 -26.56
CA GLU A 177 4.42 -13.31 -27.05
C GLU A 177 5.15 -14.45 -27.78
N GLU A 178 6.26 -14.16 -28.46
CA GLU A 178 7.11 -15.17 -29.09
C GLU A 178 7.91 -15.99 -28.07
N LEU A 179 8.44 -15.34 -27.04
CA LEU A 179 9.20 -15.97 -25.95
C LEU A 179 8.31 -16.88 -25.11
N ASP A 180 7.05 -16.51 -24.93
CA ASP A 180 6.07 -17.30 -24.20
C ASP A 180 4.67 -17.20 -24.82
N LYS A 181 4.38 -18.12 -25.75
CA LYS A 181 3.12 -18.16 -26.51
C LYS A 181 1.90 -18.48 -25.65
N GLU A 182 2.11 -19.05 -24.46
CA GLU A 182 1.06 -19.45 -23.53
C GLU A 182 0.99 -18.51 -22.33
N ILE A 183 1.62 -17.32 -22.40
CA ILE A 183 1.56 -16.34 -21.32
C ILE A 183 0.16 -15.73 -21.19
N GLY A 184 -0.53 -15.55 -22.32
CA GLY A 184 -1.94 -15.16 -22.36
C GLY A 184 -2.81 -16.26 -21.77
N GLY A 185 -3.62 -15.94 -20.76
CA GLY A 185 -4.44 -16.90 -20.05
C GLY A 185 -3.73 -17.63 -18.90
N LEU A 186 -2.44 -17.37 -18.65
CA LEU A 186 -1.76 -17.86 -17.46
C LEU A 186 -2.52 -17.42 -16.22
N GLU A 187 -2.93 -18.38 -15.39
CA GLU A 187 -3.63 -18.16 -14.13
C GLU A 187 -2.77 -18.66 -12.97
N PHE A 188 -2.72 -17.89 -11.88
CA PHE A 188 -1.99 -18.24 -10.67
C PHE A 188 -2.64 -17.64 -9.43
N GLU A 189 -2.41 -18.28 -8.28
CA GLU A 189 -2.90 -17.79 -6.98
C GLU A 189 -1.88 -16.81 -6.38
N ILE A 190 -2.36 -15.65 -5.95
CA ILE A 190 -1.66 -14.69 -5.11
C ILE A 190 -1.99 -15.01 -3.65
N SER A 191 -0.96 -15.31 -2.87
CA SER A 191 -1.05 -15.50 -1.42
C SER A 191 -0.01 -14.70 -0.65
N GLU A 192 0.93 -14.05 -1.33
CA GLU A 192 2.06 -13.34 -0.74
C GLU A 192 2.04 -11.87 -1.17
N PHE A 193 2.26 -10.99 -0.20
CA PHE A 193 2.39 -9.57 -0.40
C PHE A 193 3.69 -9.09 0.22
N ALA A 194 4.32 -8.07 -0.34
CA ALA A 194 5.53 -7.51 0.21
C ALA A 194 5.46 -5.99 0.25
N LEU A 195 6.00 -5.43 1.32
CA LEU A 195 6.26 -4.02 1.47
C LEU A 195 7.64 -3.73 0.89
N TYR A 196 7.72 -2.81 -0.05
CA TYR A 196 8.97 -2.33 -0.60
C TYR A 196 9.15 -0.86 -0.31
N LYS A 197 10.38 -0.46 0.02
CA LYS A 197 10.82 0.92 -0.15
C LYS A 197 11.10 1.13 -1.64
N THR A 198 10.44 2.11 -2.25
CA THR A 198 10.48 2.32 -3.71
C THR A 198 10.59 3.79 -4.03
N ASP A 199 11.82 4.27 -4.19
CA ASP A 199 12.05 5.60 -4.75
C ASP A 199 11.72 5.57 -6.25
N THR A 200 10.60 6.20 -6.63
CA THR A 200 10.15 6.23 -8.02
C THR A 200 10.95 7.18 -8.91
N GLU A 201 11.87 7.97 -8.35
CA GLU A 201 12.80 8.79 -9.14
C GLU A 201 14.02 7.97 -9.59
N ASP A 202 14.36 6.89 -8.86
CA ASP A 202 15.45 5.99 -9.20
C ASP A 202 15.08 4.97 -10.28
N LYS A 203 15.26 5.37 -11.54
CA LYS A 203 15.09 4.47 -12.70
C LYS A 203 16.09 3.31 -12.76
N SER A 204 17.15 3.31 -11.94
CA SER A 204 18.06 2.15 -11.85
C SER A 204 17.52 1.03 -10.97
N LEU A 205 16.49 1.31 -10.15
CA LEU A 205 15.88 0.45 -9.14
C LEU A 205 16.83 -0.03 -8.03
N LYS A 206 18.06 0.49 -7.95
CA LYS A 206 19.06 0.05 -6.96
C LYS A 206 18.72 0.47 -5.54
N SER A 207 17.89 1.50 -5.39
CA SER A 207 17.35 1.95 -4.11
C SER A 207 16.13 1.15 -3.64
N TRP A 208 15.59 0.27 -4.48
CA TRP A 208 14.39 -0.49 -4.15
C TRP A 208 14.74 -1.66 -3.24
N GLU A 209 14.06 -1.75 -2.11
CA GLU A 209 14.39 -2.71 -1.05
C GLU A 209 13.12 -3.37 -0.52
N LYS A 210 13.13 -4.70 -0.45
CA LYS A 210 12.05 -5.46 0.22
C LYS A 210 12.23 -5.32 1.73
N ILE A 211 11.21 -4.80 2.41
CA ILE A 211 11.24 -4.52 3.85
C ILE A 211 10.58 -5.63 4.65
N GLU A 212 9.42 -6.13 4.20
CA GLU A 212 8.62 -7.12 4.92
C GLU A 212 7.80 -7.93 3.92
N GLU A 213 7.53 -9.18 4.27
CA GLU A 213 6.65 -10.07 3.52
C GLU A 213 5.47 -10.50 4.41
N GLY A 214 4.26 -10.36 3.89
CA GLY A 214 3.01 -10.76 4.53
C GLY A 214 2.33 -11.87 3.74
N GLN A 215 1.80 -12.86 4.45
CA GLN A 215 0.98 -13.90 3.84
C GLN A 215 -0.51 -13.57 3.99
N ALA A 216 -1.27 -13.78 2.92
CA ALA A 216 -2.71 -13.84 2.97
C ALA A 216 -3.12 -15.00 3.88
N ASN A 217 -4.13 -14.77 4.72
CA ASN A 217 -4.64 -15.84 5.56
C ASN A 217 -5.51 -16.78 4.73
N CYS A 218 -5.00 -18.00 4.49
CA CYS A 218 -5.84 -19.14 4.20
C CYS A 218 -6.81 -19.27 5.39
N CYS A 219 -8.11 -19.26 5.13
CA CYS A 219 -9.13 -19.32 6.18
C CYS A 219 -9.13 -20.73 6.82
N CYS A 220 -8.10 -21.05 7.60
CA CYS A 220 -7.95 -22.25 8.42
C CYS A 220 -7.77 -21.88 9.91
N THR A 221 -7.49 -20.61 10.23
CA THR A 221 -7.40 -20.10 11.60
C THR A 221 -8.45 -19.03 11.86
N ALA A 222 -9.72 -19.36 11.61
CA ALA A 222 -10.73 -18.86 12.52
C ALA A 222 -10.41 -19.51 13.87
N VAL A 223 -9.69 -18.81 14.76
CA VAL A 223 -9.69 -19.19 16.18
C VAL A 223 -11.15 -19.02 16.63
N PRO A 224 -11.89 -20.10 16.93
CA PRO A 224 -13.25 -19.95 17.42
C PRO A 224 -13.11 -19.44 18.86
N GLY A 225 -13.53 -18.20 19.14
CA GLY A 225 -13.76 -17.78 20.54
C GLY A 225 -13.33 -16.39 21.00
N CYS A 226 -13.00 -15.42 20.15
CA CYS A 226 -12.85 -14.03 20.61
C CYS A 226 -14.07 -13.18 20.24
N TRP A 227 -15.15 -13.36 21.00
CA TRP A 227 -16.13 -12.31 21.22
C TRP A 227 -15.81 -11.71 22.59
N TYR A 228 -15.19 -10.53 22.62
CA TYR A 228 -15.19 -9.73 23.84
C TYR A 228 -16.28 -8.66 23.71
N THR A 229 -17.15 -8.71 24.71
CA THR A 229 -18.18 -7.74 25.11
C THR A 229 -17.68 -6.31 25.16
#